data_AF-A0A3E0N154-F1
#
_entry.id   AF-A0A3E0N154-F1
#
_cell.length_a   1.000
_cell.length_b   1.000
_cell.length_c   1.000
_cell.angle_alpha   90.00
_cell.angle_beta   90.00
_cell.angle_gamma   90.00
#
_symmetry.space_group_name_H-M   'P 1'
#
loop_
_entity.id
_entity.type
_entity.pdbx_description
1 polymer ?
#
loop_
_entity_poly.entity_id
_entity_poly.type
_entity_poly.pdbx_seq_one_letter_code
_entity_poly.pdbx_strand_id
1 'polypeptide(L)' 'MIVEMHPAYLWDCPECGREKFERSIVVERSPETIAELREDLGIEQWEEGDFVMIPSQVTCDHCQLTFDTHDWRADAE' A
#
# COMPACT_ATOMS: atom_id res chain seq x y z
N MET A 1 12.56 21.20 12.34
CA MET A 1 12.42 19.74 12.46
C MET A 1 11.51 19.31 11.34
N ILE A 2 11.98 18.43 10.46
CA ILE A 2 11.22 17.94 9.30
C ILE A 2 10.87 16.48 9.59
N VAL A 3 9.62 16.09 9.34
CA VAL A 3 9.12 14.72 9.53
C VAL A 3 8.90 14.09 8.16
N GLU A 4 9.21 12.80 8.03
CA GLU A 4 8.99 12.03 6.80
C GLU A 4 7.62 11.35 6.87
N MET A 5 6.83 11.51 5.82
CA MET A 5 5.53 10.86 5.69
C MET A 5 5.65 9.63 4.82
N HIS A 6 5.07 8.52 5.27
CA HIS A 6 5.02 7.28 4.50
C HIS A 6 3.58 6.88 4.21
N PRO A 7 3.29 6.34 3.01
CA PRO A 7 2.03 5.69 2.73
C PRO A 7 1.81 4.47 3.64
N ALA A 8 0.57 4.28 4.07
CA ALA A 8 0.16 3.18 4.92
C ALA A 8 -1.27 2.75 4.59
N TYR A 9 -1.55 1.46 4.81
CA TYR A 9 -2.88 0.89 4.71
C TYR A 9 -3.52 0.80 6.09
N LEU A 10 -4.75 1.27 6.19
CA LEU A 10 -5.57 1.20 7.40
C LEU A 10 -6.41 -0.07 7.37
N TRP A 11 -6.47 -0.80 8.47
CA TRP A 11 -7.33 -1.97 8.62
C TRP A 11 -7.78 -2.17 10.07
N ASP A 12 -8.94 -2.80 10.25
CA ASP A 12 -9.45 -3.16 11.57
C ASP A 12 -9.20 -4.65 11.84
N CYS A 13 -8.64 -4.98 13.00
CA CYS A 13 -8.47 -6.38 13.39
C CYS A 13 -9.85 -7.03 13.65
N PRO A 14 -10.23 -8.11 12.96
CA PRO A 14 -11.56 -8.71 13.10
C PRO A 14 -11.80 -9.33 14.49
N GLU A 15 -10.72 -9.67 15.21
CA GLU A 15 -10.80 -10.35 16.50
C GLU A 15 -10.90 -9.38 17.69
N CYS A 16 -10.14 -8.27 17.68
CA CYS A 16 -10.14 -7.31 18.79
C CYS A 16 -10.75 -5.95 18.45
N GLY A 17 -11.13 -5.71 17.19
CA GLY A 17 -11.75 -4.46 16.74
C GLY A 17 -10.85 -3.24 16.81
N ARG A 18 -9.53 -3.42 16.98
CA ARG A 18 -8.57 -2.30 17.02
C ARG A 18 -8.13 -1.94 15.61
N GLU A 19 -8.14 -0.65 15.35
CA GLU A 19 -7.56 -0.05 14.15
C GLU A 19 -6.03 -0.24 14.11
N LYS A 20 -5.50 -0.52 12.93
CA LYS A 20 -4.11 -0.83 12.64
C LYS A 20 -3.65 -0.13 11.37
N PHE A 21 -2.37 0.22 11.36
CA PHE A 21 -1.68 0.76 10.19
C PHE A 21 -0.59 -0.21 9.79
N GLU A 22 -0.56 -0.58 8.52
CA GLU A 22 0.51 -1.37 7.92
C GLU A 22 1.22 -0.54 6.85
N ARG A 23 2.55 -0.64 6.79
CA ARG A 23 3.31 0.05 5.73
C ARG A 23 2.98 -0.54 4.37
N SER A 24 2.93 0.30 3.35
CA SER A 24 2.84 -0.19 1.98
C SER A 24 4.17 -0.79 1.50
N ILE A 25 4.10 -1.69 0.53
CA ILE A 25 5.30 -2.23 -0.12
C ILE A 25 5.63 -1.32 -1.30
N VAL A 26 6.74 -0.60 -1.21
CA VAL A 26 7.24 0.20 -2.34
C VAL A 26 7.80 -0.75 -3.39
N VAL A 27 7.32 -0.63 -4.62
CA VAL A 27 7.79 -1.49 -5.71
C VAL A 27 9.05 -0.87 -6.29
N GLU A 28 10.21 -1.40 -5.92
CA GLU A 28 11.47 -1.02 -6.56
C GLU A 28 11.46 -1.51 -8.01
N ARG A 29 11.32 -0.59 -8.96
CA ARG A 29 11.37 -0.86 -10.40
C ARG A 29 12.40 0.02 -11.09
N SER A 30 12.81 -0.39 -12.30
CA SER A 30 13.69 0.45 -13.11
C SER A 30 12.99 1.75 -13.51
N PRO A 31 13.74 2.84 -13.73
CA PRO A 31 13.17 4.12 -14.18
C PRO A 31 12.35 4.00 -15.47
N GLU A 32 12.77 3.11 -16.37
CA GLU A 32 12.08 2.83 -17.63
C GLU A 32 10.67 2.25 -17.37
N THR A 33 10.56 1.24 -16.50
CA THR A 33 9.27 0.63 -16.16
C THR A 33 8.36 1.59 -15.39
N ILE A 34 8.92 2.48 -14.57
CA ILE A 34 8.14 3.52 -13.89
C ILE A 34 7.58 4.50 -14.92
N ALA A 35 8.35 4.88 -15.95
CA ALA A 35 7.87 5.78 -17.00
C ALA A 35 6.74 5.14 -17.82
N GLU A 36 6.88 3.86 -18.19
CA GLU A 36 5.82 3.10 -18.89
C GLU A 36 4.53 3.04 -18.06
N LEU A 37 4.63 2.68 -16.77
CA LEU A 37 3.46 2.62 -15.88
C LEU A 37 2.76 3.97 -15.72
N ARG A 38 3.52 5.07 -15.70
CA ARG A 38 2.93 6.43 -15.62
C ARG A 38 2.20 6.80 -16.90
N GLU A 39 2.74 6.45 -18.05
CA GLU A 39 2.06 6.66 -19.35
C GLU A 39 0.77 5.84 -19.43
N ASP A 40 0.82 4.56 -19.08
CA ASP A 40 -0.34 3.65 -19.11
C ASP A 40 -1.48 4.12 -18.17
N LEU A 41 -1.12 4.63 -17.00
CA LEU A 41 -2.07 5.12 -16.00
C LEU A 41 -2.49 6.59 -16.23
N GLY A 42 -1.97 7.24 -17.27
CA GLY A 42 -2.27 8.64 -17.57
C GLY A 42 -1.78 9.62 -16.49
N ILE A 43 -0.73 9.26 -15.76
CA ILE A 43 -0.14 10.06 -14.68
C ILE A 43 0.78 11.11 -15.30
N GLU A 44 0.48 12.37 -15.05
CA GLU A 44 1.21 13.49 -15.61
C GLU A 44 2.59 13.66 -14.96
N GLN A 45 3.51 14.32 -15.66
CA GLN A 45 4.90 14.45 -15.19
C GLN A 45 5.05 15.29 -13.92
N TRP A 46 4.06 16.14 -13.61
CA TRP A 46 4.03 16.97 -12.40
C TRP A 46 3.40 16.26 -11.20
N GLU A 47 2.79 15.09 -11.37
CA GLU A 47 2.21 14.34 -10.26
C GLU A 47 3.32 13.64 -9.46
N GLU A 48 3.34 13.80 -8.14
CA GLU A 48 4.36 13.21 -7.28
C GLU A 48 3.80 11.99 -6.53
N GLY A 49 4.59 10.93 -6.40
CA GLY A 49 4.20 9.72 -5.68
C GLY A 49 4.96 8.47 -6.10
N ASP A 50 4.93 7.47 -5.22
CA ASP A 50 5.51 6.14 -5.46
C ASP A 50 4.42 5.14 -5.82
N PHE A 51 4.79 4.18 -6.67
CA PHE A 51 3.98 2.98 -6.88
C PHE A 51 4.13 2.04 -5.69
N VAL A 52 3.00 1.73 -5.05
CA VAL A 52 2.95 0.91 -3.85
C VAL A 52 1.97 -0.24 -4.01
N MET A 53 2.23 -1.35 -3.34
CA MET A 53 1.36 -2.51 -3.27
C MET A 53 0.83 -2.71 -1.85
N ILE A 54 -0.39 -3.26 -1.77
CA ILE A 54 -0.96 -3.74 -0.51
C ILE A 54 -0.20 -5.00 -0.06
N PRO A 55 0.20 -5.10 1.22
CA PRO A 55 0.81 -6.31 1.75
C PRO A 55 -0.21 -7.44 1.72
N SER A 56 0.17 -8.62 1.23
CA SER A 56 -0.74 -9.78 1.09
C SER A 56 -1.21 -10.36 2.43
N GLN A 57 -0.47 -10.10 3.50
CA GLN A 57 -0.79 -10.54 4.85
C GLN A 57 -0.45 -9.46 5.86
N VAL A 58 -1.24 -9.36 6.92
CA VAL A 58 -1.04 -8.43 8.04
C VAL A 58 -1.14 -9.17 9.37
N THR A 59 -0.38 -8.72 10.36
CA THR A 59 -0.39 -9.33 11.69
C THR A 59 -0.82 -8.32 12.75
N CYS A 60 -1.80 -8.68 13.57
CA CYS A 60 -2.22 -7.84 14.69
C CYS A 60 -1.21 -7.96 15.84
N ASP A 61 -0.52 -6.88 16.17
CA ASP A 61 0.39 -6.77 17.33
C ASP A 61 -0.28 -7.08 18.69
N HIS A 62 -1.60 -6.93 18.79
CA HIS A 62 -2.34 -7.24 20.02
C HIS A 62 -2.75 -8.71 20.11
N CYS A 63 -3.36 -9.27 19.07
CA CYS A 63 -3.86 -10.66 19.08
C CYS A 63 -2.80 -11.68 18.64
N GLN A 64 -1.71 -11.23 18.00
CA GLN A 64 -0.68 -12.06 17.38
C GLN A 64 -1.23 -13.01 16.29
N LEU A 65 -2.37 -12.64 15.70
CA LEU A 65 -2.99 -13.38 14.60
C LEU A 65 -2.66 -12.72 13.26
N THR A 66 -2.43 -13.55 12.26
CA THR A 66 -2.14 -13.15 10.88
C THR A 66 -3.38 -13.34 10.02
N PHE A 67 -3.65 -12.36 9.16
CA PHE A 67 -4.80 -12.32 8.26
C PHE A 67 -4.34 -12.08 6.83
N ASP A 68 -4.98 -12.72 5.87
CA ASP A 68 -4.82 -12.40 4.46
C ASP A 68 -5.55 -11.10 4.13
N THR A 69 -4.95 -10.27 3.29
CA THR A 69 -5.56 -9.03 2.81
C THR A 69 -6.23 -9.25 1.46
N HIS A 70 -7.24 -8.43 1.19
CA HIS A 70 -7.94 -8.42 -0.08
C HIS A 70 -7.84 -7.03 -0.68
N ASP A 71 -7.33 -6.93 -1.91
CA ASP A 71 -7.33 -5.67 -2.64
C ASP A 71 -8.67 -5.49 -3.35
N TRP A 72 -9.54 -4.66 -2.79
CA TRP A 72 -10.83 -4.35 -3.41
C TRP A 72 -10.70 -3.69 -4.80
N ARG A 73 -9.53 -3.16 -5.15
CA ARG A 73 -9.28 -2.58 -6.48
C ARG A 73 -9.11 -3.65 -7.55
N ALA A 74 -8.64 -4.84 -7.19
CA ALA A 74 -8.48 -5.94 -8.12
C ALA A 74 -9.82 -6.53 -8.58
N ASP A 75 -10.91 -6.31 -7.83
CA ASP A 75 -12.26 -6.77 -8.22
C ASP A 75 -13.00 -5.81 -9.16
N ALA A 76 -12.44 -4.63 -9.43
CA ALA A 76 -13.07 -3.58 -10.22
C ALA A 76 -12.72 -3.64 -11.73
N GLU A 77 -11.97 -4.65 -12.16
CA GLU A 77 -11.52 -4.89 -13.55
C GLU A 77 -12.48 -5.78 -14.35
#